data_AF-A0A2S7DEV2-F1
#
_entry.id   AF-A0A2S7DEV2-F1
#
_cell.length_a   1.000
_cell.length_b   1.000
_cell.length_c   1.000
_cell.angle_alpha   90.00
_cell.angle_beta   90.00
_cell.angle_gamma   90.00
#
_symmetry.space_group_name_H-M   'P 1'
#
loop_
_entity.id
_entity.type
_entity.pdbx_description
1 polymer ?
#
loop_
_entity_poly.entity_id
_entity_poly.type
_entity_poly.pdbx_seq_one_letter_code
_entity_poly.pdbx_strand_id
1 'polypeptide(L)'
;MRDLTQKELDVLRHSLGTGEDGRNPSYRNHFVTGEGSTDHPTCMQLVDLGLMQHRSGNALSGGDDIFIVTAAGLAAEAARVEPAPKLSPGQRRYQAFLDEDSNMTFGQWLKSRGPAHA
;
A
#
# COMPACT_ATOMS: atom_id res chain seq x y z
N MET A 1 -13.39 -2.55 18.64
CA MET A 1 -12.34 -1.70 18.04
C MET A 1 -13.07 -0.65 17.23
N ARG A 2 -12.75 0.65 17.36
CA ARG A 2 -13.41 1.68 16.55
C ARG A 2 -12.93 1.59 15.11
N ASP A 3 -13.73 2.10 14.18
CA ASP A 3 -13.29 2.28 12.81
C ASP A 3 -12.15 3.31 12.74
N LEU A 4 -11.18 3.04 11.86
CA LEU A 4 -10.11 3.99 11.55
C LEU A 4 -10.68 5.17 10.78
N THR A 5 -10.20 6.37 11.11
CA THR A 5 -10.41 7.54 10.26
C THR A 5 -9.59 7.40 8.99
N GLN A 6 -9.96 8.16 7.95
CA GLN A 6 -9.20 8.15 6.69
C GLN A 6 -7.74 8.58 6.92
N LYS A 7 -7.50 9.59 7.75
CA LYS A 7 -6.14 10.08 8.05
C LYS A 7 -5.27 9.00 8.72
N GLU A 8 -5.84 8.22 9.63
CA GLU A 8 -5.14 7.09 10.28
C GLU A 8 -4.80 5.99 9.27
N LEU A 9 -5.73 5.67 8.38
CA LEU A 9 -5.50 4.70 7.32
C LEU A 9 -4.43 5.19 6.34
N ASP A 10 -4.42 6.47 5.98
CA ASP A 10 -3.43 7.07 5.09
C ASP A 10 -2.03 7.04 5.71
N VAL A 11 -1.90 7.31 7.02
CA VAL A 11 -0.61 7.18 7.74
C VAL A 11 -0.13 5.73 7.75
N LEU A 12 -1.01 4.75 7.97
CA LEU A 12 -0.65 3.33 7.90
C LEU A 12 -0.17 2.96 6.49
N ARG A 13 -0.91 3.36 5.44
CA ARG A 13 -0.54 3.14 4.04
C ARG A 13 0.79 3.80 3.65
N HIS A 14 1.02 5.03 4.12
CA HIS A 14 2.28 5.74 3.89
C HIS A 14 3.46 4.99 4.54
N SER A 15 3.29 4.57 5.79
CA SER A 15 4.29 3.82 6.56
C SER A 15 4.60 2.47 5.95
N LEU A 16 3.58 1.78 5.43
CA LEU A 16 3.69 0.48 4.78
C LEU A 16 4.15 0.61 3.32
N GLY A 17 3.97 1.76 2.67
CA GLY A 17 4.26 1.95 1.25
C GLY A 17 3.26 1.25 0.32
N THR A 18 2.03 1.02 0.78
CA THR A 18 1.01 0.27 0.02
C THR A 18 0.24 1.12 -1.00
N GLY A 19 0.42 2.45 -0.98
CA GLY A 19 -0.27 3.39 -1.86
C GLY A 19 -1.68 3.73 -1.39
N GLU A 20 -2.38 4.62 -2.12
CA GLU A 20 -3.71 5.12 -1.75
C GLU A 20 -4.79 4.03 -1.71
N ASP A 21 -4.60 2.94 -2.45
CA ASP A 21 -5.52 1.82 -2.54
C ASP A 21 -5.14 0.63 -1.63
N GLY A 22 -3.98 0.70 -0.97
CA GLY A 22 -3.47 -0.35 -0.10
C GLY A 22 -2.94 -1.60 -0.84
N ARG A 23 -2.74 -1.55 -2.16
CA ARG A 23 -2.47 -2.77 -2.97
C ARG A 23 -0.99 -3.04 -3.25
N ASN A 24 -0.10 -2.06 -3.10
CA ASN A 24 1.30 -2.25 -3.45
C ASN A 24 2.00 -3.11 -2.40
N PRO A 25 2.56 -4.28 -2.77
CA PRO A 25 3.32 -5.09 -1.84
C PRO A 25 4.59 -4.34 -1.42
N SER A 26 4.87 -4.31 -0.11
CA SER A 26 6.01 -3.60 0.43
C SER A 26 6.47 -4.24 1.75
N TYR A 27 7.78 -4.18 1.99
CA TYR A 27 8.42 -4.61 3.23
C TYR A 27 8.67 -3.44 4.20
N ARG A 28 8.27 -2.21 3.80
CA ARG A 28 8.37 -1.03 4.65
C ARG A 28 7.34 -1.12 5.77
N ASN A 29 7.70 -0.63 6.94
CA ASN A 29 6.80 -0.56 8.08
C ASN A 29 7.15 0.58 9.05
N HIS A 30 8.05 1.48 8.67
CA HIS A 30 8.48 2.58 9.54
C HIS A 30 8.17 3.92 8.89
N PHE A 31 7.86 4.90 9.74
CA PHE A 31 7.66 6.28 9.36
C PHE A 31 8.36 7.19 10.37
N VAL A 32 9.22 8.07 9.87
CA VAL A 32 10.01 9.00 10.68
C VAL A 32 9.39 10.38 10.55
N THR A 33 8.98 10.97 11.68
CA THR A 33 8.37 12.30 11.74
C THR A 33 8.45 12.86 13.16
N GLY A 34 8.60 14.18 13.30
CA GLY A 34 8.60 14.88 14.59
C GLY A 34 7.34 15.72 14.86
N GLU A 35 7.26 16.33 16.05
CA GLU A 35 6.12 17.15 16.51
C GLU A 35 5.78 18.34 15.61
N GLY A 36 6.73 18.81 14.78
CA GLY A 36 6.51 19.87 13.80
C GLY A 36 5.69 19.44 12.57
N SER A 37 5.40 18.15 12.42
CA SER A 37 4.65 17.58 11.29
C SER A 37 3.16 17.44 11.59
N THR A 38 2.33 17.53 10.55
CA THR A 38 0.88 17.30 10.64
C THR A 38 0.50 15.86 10.95
N ASP A 39 1.42 14.91 10.74
CA ASP A 39 1.15 13.47 10.85
C ASP A 39 1.60 12.88 12.19
N HIS A 40 2.52 13.53 12.91
CA HIS A 40 2.99 13.06 14.21
C HIS A 40 1.86 12.87 15.24
N PRO A 41 0.89 13.79 15.40
CA PRO A 41 -0.25 13.55 16.29
C PRO A 41 -1.10 12.33 15.89
N THR A 42 -1.17 12.01 14.59
CA THR A 42 -1.91 10.83 14.11
C THR A 42 -1.12 9.55 14.38
N CYS A 43 0.21 9.59 14.23
CA CYS A 43 1.08 8.49 14.59
C CYS A 43 0.97 8.15 16.09
N MET A 44 0.96 9.17 16.96
CA MET A 44 0.74 8.98 18.40
C MET A 44 -0.62 8.34 18.71
N GLN A 45 -1.69 8.77 18.06
CA GLN A 45 -3.01 8.13 18.18
C GLN A 45 -2.99 6.65 17.75
N LEU A 46 -2.29 6.34 16.66
CA LEU A 46 -2.10 4.96 16.20
C LEU A 46 -1.26 4.12 17.19
N VAL A 47 -0.35 4.74 17.93
CA VAL A 47 0.37 4.10 19.05
C VAL A 47 -0.58 3.80 20.20
N ASP A 48 -1.43 4.75 20.59
CA ASP A 48 -2.45 4.55 21.64
C ASP A 48 -3.45 3.43 21.28
N LEU A 49 -3.72 3.25 19.98
CA LEU A 49 -4.54 2.16 19.45
C LEU A 49 -3.79 0.82 19.33
N GLY A 50 -2.49 0.77 19.59
CA GLY A 50 -1.64 -0.42 19.46
C GLY A 50 -1.30 -0.81 18.01
N LEU A 51 -1.56 0.07 17.06
CA LEU A 51 -1.33 -0.16 15.63
C LEU A 51 0.07 0.28 15.18
N MET A 52 0.73 1.12 15.96
CA MET A 52 2.14 1.48 15.81
C MET A 52 2.89 1.36 17.14
N GLN A 53 4.22 1.25 17.06
CA GLN A 53 5.15 1.43 18.17
C GLN A 53 5.89 2.75 17.98
N HIS A 54 6.11 3.47 19.07
CA HIS A 54 6.92 4.70 19.09
C HIS A 54 8.34 4.40 19.58
N ARG A 55 9.31 5.09 18.98
CA ARG A 55 10.68 5.22 19.49
C ARG A 55 11.09 6.68 19.39
N SER A 56 11.65 7.20 20.47
CA SER A 56 12.22 8.54 20.47
C SER A 56 13.29 8.70 19.40
N GLY A 57 13.32 9.88 18.79
CA GLY A 57 14.32 10.22 17.80
C GLY A 57 15.77 10.18 18.29
N ASN A 58 16.68 10.00 17.35
CA ASN A 58 18.12 9.96 17.58
C ASN A 58 18.88 10.52 16.37
N ALA A 59 20.22 10.50 16.42
CA ALA A 59 21.06 11.04 15.35
C ALA A 59 20.78 10.41 13.96
N LEU A 60 20.38 9.13 13.89
CA LEU A 60 20.07 8.45 12.64
C LEU A 60 18.72 8.89 12.04
N SER A 61 17.77 9.32 12.87
CA SER A 61 16.49 9.85 12.42
C SER A 61 16.48 11.37 12.28
N GLY A 62 17.64 12.03 12.42
CA GLY A 62 17.73 13.49 12.40
C GLY A 62 17.10 14.16 13.63
N GLY A 63 16.84 13.40 14.70
CA GLY A 63 16.17 13.87 15.92
C GLY A 63 14.66 13.63 15.95
N ASP A 64 14.05 13.25 14.82
CA ASP A 64 12.61 12.97 14.72
C ASP A 64 12.25 11.58 15.24
N ASP A 65 11.02 11.42 15.72
CA ASP A 65 10.52 10.15 16.23
C ASP A 65 10.35 9.11 15.12
N ILE A 66 10.49 7.85 15.50
CA ILE A 66 10.35 6.69 14.61
C ILE A 66 9.12 5.90 15.04
N PHE A 67 8.18 5.77 14.13
CA PHE A 67 6.97 4.98 14.30
C PHE A 67 7.04 3.71 13.48
N ILE A 68 6.72 2.56 14.08
CA ILE A 68 6.81 1.24 13.44
C ILE A 68 5.43 0.58 13.48
N VAL A 69 4.87 0.26 12.32
CA VAL A 69 3.57 -0.43 12.20
C VAL A 69 3.67 -1.83 12.81
N THR A 70 2.71 -2.17 13.68
CA THR A 70 2.62 -3.50 14.31
C THR A 70 1.91 -4.49 13.38
N ALA A 71 1.95 -5.78 13.73
CA ALA A 71 1.15 -6.78 13.03
C ALA A 71 -0.36 -6.45 13.08
N ALA A 72 -0.84 -5.85 14.18
CA ALA A 72 -2.22 -5.41 14.30
C ALA A 72 -2.52 -4.21 13.37
N GLY A 73 -1.59 -3.27 13.23
CA GLY A 73 -1.69 -2.16 12.28
C GLY A 73 -1.74 -2.64 10.83
N LEU A 74 -0.89 -3.60 10.47
CA LEU A 74 -0.91 -4.24 9.16
C LEU A 74 -2.26 -4.92 8.87
N ALA A 75 -2.77 -5.70 9.84
CA ALA A 75 -4.08 -6.35 9.69
C ALA A 75 -5.23 -5.34 9.57
N ALA A 76 -5.16 -4.22 10.30
CA ALA A 76 -6.16 -3.16 10.25
C ALA A 76 -6.19 -2.44 8.90
N GLU A 77 -5.02 -2.18 8.30
CA GLU A 77 -4.92 -1.61 6.95
C GLU A 77 -5.41 -2.61 5.88
N ALA A 78 -4.98 -3.87 5.97
CA ALA A 78 -5.37 -4.93 5.04
C ALA A 78 -6.89 -5.14 4.97
N ALA A 79 -7.61 -4.94 6.10
CA ALA A 79 -9.06 -5.03 6.16
C ALA A 79 -9.80 -3.88 5.43
N ARG A 80 -9.08 -2.82 5.01
CA ARG A 80 -9.58 -1.64 4.30
C ARG A 80 -9.03 -1.50 2.89
N VAL A 81 -8.30 -2.50 2.39
CA VAL A 81 -7.78 -2.51 1.03
C VAL A 81 -8.96 -2.56 0.06
N GLU A 82 -8.97 -1.64 -0.89
CA GLU A 82 -10.03 -1.58 -1.90
C GLU A 82 -9.92 -2.81 -2.83
N PRO A 83 -11.03 -3.50 -3.13
CA PRO A 83 -11.00 -4.63 -4.03
C PRO A 83 -10.53 -4.17 -5.42
N ALA A 84 -9.69 -4.99 -6.06
CA ALA A 84 -9.21 -4.68 -7.39
C ALA A 84 -10.40 -4.47 -8.36
N PRO A 85 -10.34 -3.44 -9.24
CA PRO A 85 -11.40 -3.18 -10.18
C PRO A 85 -11.57 -4.38 -11.11
N LYS A 86 -12.81 -4.72 -11.43
CA LYS A 86 -13.12 -5.80 -12.37
C LYS A 86 -12.68 -5.40 -13.77
N LEU A 87 -11.62 -6.02 -14.27
CA LEU A 87 -11.16 -5.83 -15.64
C LEU A 87 -12.17 -6.40 -16.64
N SER A 88 -12.45 -5.67 -17.72
CA SER A 88 -13.21 -6.19 -18.85
C SER A 88 -12.47 -7.34 -19.56
N PRO A 89 -13.15 -8.19 -20.35
CA PRO A 89 -12.47 -9.23 -21.12
C PRO A 89 -11.34 -8.70 -22.02
N GLY A 90 -11.48 -7.49 -22.57
CA GLY A 90 -10.44 -6.85 -23.37
C GLY A 90 -9.25 -6.37 -22.52
N GLN A 91 -9.53 -5.76 -21.36
CA GLN A 91 -8.49 -5.33 -20.42
C GLN A 91 -7.69 -6.51 -19.87
N ARG A 92 -8.36 -7.63 -19.54
CA ARG A 92 -7.66 -8.86 -19.11
C ARG A 92 -6.74 -9.42 -20.19
N ARG A 93 -7.18 -9.40 -21.45
CA ARG A 93 -6.35 -9.81 -22.60
C ARG A 93 -5.14 -8.88 -22.74
N TYR A 94 -5.35 -7.57 -22.63
CA TYR A 94 -4.27 -6.61 -22.73
C TYR A 94 -3.27 -6.74 -21.57
N GLN A 95 -3.73 -6.94 -20.33
CA GLN A 95 -2.85 -7.20 -19.19
C GLN A 95 -2.04 -8.48 -19.39
N ALA A 96 -2.67 -9.57 -19.81
CA ALA A 96 -1.97 -10.83 -20.09
C ALA A 96 -0.93 -10.69 -21.22
N PHE A 97 -1.15 -9.78 -22.17
CA PHE A 97 -0.15 -9.44 -23.18
C PHE A 97 1.05 -8.69 -22.58
N LEU A 98 0.80 -7.71 -21.69
CA LEU A 98 1.86 -6.97 -21.00
C LEU A 98 2.68 -7.89 -20.08
N ASP A 99 2.03 -8.81 -19.37
CA ASP A 99 2.67 -9.74 -18.44
C ASP A 99 3.52 -10.81 -19.16
N GLU A 100 3.22 -11.11 -20.42
CA GLU A 100 3.99 -12.08 -21.22
C GLU A 100 5.36 -11.54 -21.67
N ASP A 101 5.55 -10.21 -21.61
CA ASP A 101 6.82 -9.54 -21.91
C ASP A 101 7.48 -10.03 -23.22
N SER A 102 6.64 -10.21 -24.24
CA SER A 102 7.06 -10.74 -25.54
C SER A 102 7.49 -9.61 -26.48
N ASN A 103 8.38 -9.91 -27.44
CA ASN A 103 8.72 -9.00 -28.53
C ASN A 103 7.61 -8.88 -29.61
N MET A 104 6.39 -9.34 -29.33
CA MET A 104 5.26 -9.26 -30.26
C MET A 104 4.48 -7.96 -30.05
N THR A 105 3.83 -7.47 -31.09
CA THR A 105 2.74 -6.49 -30.93
C THR A 105 1.49 -7.16 -30.36
N PHE A 106 0.62 -6.40 -29.69
CA PHE A 106 -0.65 -6.94 -29.16
C PHE A 106 -1.48 -7.67 -30.22
N GLY A 107 -1.51 -7.19 -31.46
CA GLY A 107 -2.22 -7.84 -32.57
C GLY A 107 -1.60 -9.16 -33.02
N GLN A 108 -0.27 -9.28 -33.01
CA GLN A 108 0.42 -10.55 -33.28
C GLN A 108 0.18 -11.55 -32.15
N TRP A 109 0.25 -11.08 -30.91
CA TRP A 109 -0.06 -11.86 -29.72
C TRP A 109 -1.50 -12.39 -29.70
N LEU A 110 -2.49 -11.59 -30.11
CA LEU A 110 -3.87 -12.07 -30.24
C LEU A 110 -3.99 -13.19 -31.29
N LYS A 111 -3.28 -13.06 -32.42
CA LYS A 111 -3.30 -14.07 -33.49
C LYS A 111 -2.61 -15.36 -33.09
N SER A 112 -1.53 -15.30 -32.32
CA SER A 112 -0.78 -16.50 -31.88
C SER A 112 -1.60 -17.39 -30.94
N ARG A 113 -2.59 -16.83 -30.21
CA ARG A 113 -3.46 -17.58 -29.29
C ARG A 113 -4.69 -18.23 -29.94
N GLY A 114 -4.88 -18.07 -31.25
CA GLY A 114 -5.96 -18.73 -32.01
C GLY A 114 -7.38 -18.17 -31.76
N PRO A 115 -8.41 -18.74 -32.42
CA PRO A 115 -9.77 -18.18 -32.48
C PRO A 115 -10.58 -18.29 -31.17
N ALA A 116 -10.05 -18.90 -30.11
CA ALA A 116 -10.77 -19.10 -28.85
C ALA A 116 -10.80 -17.86 -27.92
N HIS A 117 -10.28 -16.72 -28.37
CA HIS A 117 -10.15 -15.51 -27.56
C HIS A 117 -10.77 -14.25 -28.20
N ALA A 118 -11.78 -14.40 -29.06
CA ALA A 118 -12.61 -13.30 -29.54
C ALA A 118 -13.60 -12.82 -28.45
#